data_AF-A0A8R1DWB5-F1
#
_entry.id   AF-A0A8R1DWB5-F1
#
_cell.length_a   1.000
_cell.length_b   1.000
_cell.length_c   1.000
_cell.angle_alpha   90.00
_cell.angle_beta   90.00
_cell.angle_gamma   90.00
#
_symmetry.space_group_name_H-M   'P 1'
#
loop_
_entity.id
_entity.type
_entity.pdbx_description
1 polymer ?
#
loop_
_entity_poly.entity_id
_entity_poly.type
_entity_poly.pdbx_seq_one_letter_code
_entity_poly.pdbx_strand_id
1 'polypeptide(L)'
;FENNEFIISLSDPYDNETPPILVPIDISLTASKNAQRYFVDKKSAAEKVKKTVASSEKAIKNAQEKAKSTLEQVRVVVEVKKSRKAMWFEKFRWFVSSEGYVVVAGRDAQQNELLVKKYLRNGDIYVHADVRGASSVIIRNKTVGGADIPPKTLTEAAQMAVCYSNAWEAGVTAAAWWVRHEQVSRTAPTGEYLPSGSFMIRGKKNFMPPSQMVMGLGILFKMDDETTERHLEIEKAKKAENQLDTASPEAENPVATRESAEAAEEEFPDIQVNIGRTCVKDDEFTLIEVGPKLTLAQQKQQKLPVNPKEHTKKYLEERMKEELEANAGPSARTQKRRQRKEKLAKMKYKDQTDDDLELHKSLLKPQGQVDKTENVEAEKRQEKEKEKEKTENREECVKPPPKKAEHEEEEEEDDKEASAEEAGLLSSLTAQPLDLDTLLFAVPVVAPYSALAGYKYRVKITPGIGKRGKATKSAIELFTRQKTDRQAALIKSLLSDDSASRNLPTKVRISAPQLHAK
;
A
#
# COMPACT_ATOMS: atom_id res chain seq x y z
N PHE A 1 -67.06 -6.93 -19.60
CA PHE A 1 -66.88 -7.74 -18.38
C PHE A 1 -65.78 -8.75 -18.66
N GLU A 2 -64.51 -8.32 -18.59
CA GLU A 2 -63.38 -9.16 -19.02
C GLU A 2 -62.77 -9.97 -17.87
N ASN A 3 -63.10 -9.63 -16.61
CA ASN A 3 -62.70 -10.40 -15.44
C ASN A 3 -63.96 -10.93 -14.78
N ASN A 4 -64.07 -12.25 -14.62
CA ASN A 4 -65.22 -12.93 -14.04
C ASN A 4 -65.30 -12.75 -12.50
N GLU A 5 -65.11 -11.51 -12.04
CA GLU A 5 -64.98 -11.12 -10.64
C GLU A 5 -65.95 -9.96 -10.31
N PHE A 6 -66.54 -9.98 -9.12
CA PHE A 6 -67.33 -8.87 -8.58
C PHE A 6 -66.83 -8.49 -7.19
N ILE A 7 -66.99 -7.23 -6.80
CA ILE A 7 -66.45 -6.70 -5.55
C ILE A 7 -67.56 -6.65 -4.51
N ILE A 8 -67.31 -7.21 -3.32
CA ILE A 8 -68.21 -7.14 -2.17
C ILE A 8 -67.54 -6.31 -1.06
N SER A 9 -68.32 -5.43 -0.42
CA SER A 9 -67.93 -4.74 0.81
C SER A 9 -68.22 -5.63 2.02
N LEU A 10 -67.19 -5.99 2.79
CA LEU A 10 -67.30 -6.86 3.96
C LEU A 10 -66.78 -6.14 5.21
N SER A 11 -67.56 -6.16 6.29
CA SER A 11 -67.18 -5.69 7.62
C SER A 11 -66.63 -6.85 8.47
N ASP A 12 -65.67 -6.58 9.37
CA ASP A 12 -65.18 -7.57 10.33
C ASP A 12 -66.22 -7.83 11.42
N PRO A 13 -66.71 -9.06 11.62
CA PRO A 13 -67.69 -9.37 12.66
C PRO A 13 -67.11 -9.32 14.09
N TYR A 14 -65.79 -9.25 14.25
CA TYR A 14 -65.12 -9.22 15.56
C TYR A 14 -64.55 -7.85 15.94
N ASP A 15 -64.47 -6.92 14.99
CA ASP A 15 -63.95 -5.56 15.23
C ASP A 15 -64.80 -4.51 14.52
N ASN A 16 -65.69 -3.88 15.30
CA ASN A 16 -66.61 -2.85 14.81
C ASN A 16 -65.92 -1.50 14.51
N GLU A 17 -64.65 -1.32 14.86
CA GLU A 17 -63.91 -0.08 14.56
C GLU A 17 -63.21 -0.14 13.19
N THR A 18 -63.11 -1.33 12.59
CA THR A 18 -62.48 -1.48 11.27
C THR A 18 -63.42 -1.05 10.15
N PRO A 19 -62.98 -0.16 9.24
CA PRO A 19 -63.79 0.21 8.09
C PRO A 19 -63.98 -1.01 7.16
N PRO A 20 -65.15 -1.15 6.52
CA PRO A 20 -65.44 -2.29 5.66
C PRO A 20 -64.47 -2.34 4.46
N ILE A 21 -64.02 -3.55 4.13
CA ILE A 21 -63.02 -3.81 3.10
C ILE A 21 -63.71 -4.30 1.82
N LEU A 22 -63.29 -3.76 0.68
CA LEU A 22 -63.72 -4.20 -0.65
C LEU A 22 -62.93 -5.45 -1.06
N VAL A 23 -63.61 -6.59 -1.19
CA VAL A 23 -63.01 -7.89 -1.51
C VAL A 23 -63.52 -8.38 -2.88
N PRO A 24 -62.64 -8.63 -3.86
CA PRO A 24 -63.03 -9.21 -5.15
C PRO A 24 -63.32 -10.72 -5.01
N ILE A 25 -64.38 -11.19 -5.65
CA ILE A 25 -64.84 -12.59 -5.60
C ILE A 25 -65.05 -13.09 -7.02
N ASP A 26 -64.46 -14.24 -7.33
CA ASP A 26 -64.61 -14.91 -8.62
C ASP A 26 -65.95 -15.64 -8.69
N ILE A 27 -66.73 -15.33 -9.73
CA ILE A 27 -68.07 -15.87 -9.96
C ILE A 27 -68.01 -17.34 -10.39
N SER A 28 -66.89 -17.79 -10.96
CA SER A 28 -66.70 -19.18 -11.38
C SER A 28 -66.50 -20.15 -10.20
N LEU A 29 -66.25 -19.64 -9.00
CA LEU A 29 -65.93 -20.42 -7.81
C LEU A 29 -67.01 -20.33 -6.75
N THR A 30 -67.21 -21.43 -6.01
CA THR A 30 -68.07 -21.45 -4.83
C THR A 30 -67.51 -20.54 -3.74
N ALA A 31 -68.38 -19.95 -2.92
CA ALA A 31 -67.99 -19.07 -1.81
C ALA A 31 -66.88 -19.66 -0.91
N SER A 32 -66.98 -20.95 -0.56
CA SER A 32 -65.96 -21.65 0.25
C SER A 32 -64.60 -21.76 -0.46
N LYS A 33 -64.58 -21.93 -1.79
CA LYS A 33 -63.33 -22.00 -2.57
C LYS A 33 -62.67 -20.62 -2.68
N ASN A 34 -63.46 -19.56 -2.85
CA ASN A 34 -62.95 -18.19 -2.81
C ASN A 34 -62.35 -17.86 -1.43
N ALA A 35 -63.02 -18.22 -0.33
CA ALA A 35 -62.48 -18.07 1.02
C ALA A 35 -61.19 -18.89 1.24
N GLN A 36 -61.14 -20.12 0.74
CA GLN A 36 -59.95 -20.98 0.84
C GLN A 36 -58.76 -20.38 0.07
N ARG A 37 -58.99 -19.79 -1.11
CA ARG A 37 -57.94 -19.09 -1.88
C ARG A 37 -57.34 -17.95 -1.06
N TYR A 38 -58.16 -17.07 -0.48
CA TYR A 38 -57.68 -15.99 0.38
C TYR A 38 -56.91 -16.48 1.62
N PHE A 39 -57.34 -17.59 2.21
CA PHE A 39 -56.62 -18.19 3.33
C PHE A 39 -55.25 -18.73 2.93
N VAL A 40 -55.16 -19.41 1.78
CA VAL A 40 -53.90 -19.90 1.22
C VAL A 40 -52.99 -18.74 0.83
N ASP A 41 -53.53 -17.69 0.23
CA ASP A 41 -52.79 -16.49 -0.14
C ASP A 41 -52.25 -15.77 1.10
N LYS A 42 -53.07 -15.63 2.16
CA LYS A 42 -52.63 -15.11 3.47
C LYS A 42 -51.50 -15.94 4.05
N LYS A 43 -51.61 -17.28 4.02
CA LYS A 43 -50.56 -18.19 4.53
C LYS A 43 -49.27 -18.06 3.73
N SER A 44 -49.36 -18.04 2.40
CA SER A 44 -48.20 -17.90 1.52
C SER A 44 -47.54 -16.52 1.64
N ALA A 45 -48.33 -15.45 1.80
CA ALA A 45 -47.84 -14.11 2.06
C ALA A 45 -47.11 -14.03 3.41
N ALA A 46 -47.68 -14.61 4.47
CA ALA A 46 -47.04 -14.69 5.78
C ALA A 46 -45.72 -15.47 5.73
N GLU A 47 -45.67 -16.59 5.01
CA GLU A 47 -44.43 -17.34 4.80
C GLU A 47 -43.38 -16.55 4.00
N LYS A 48 -43.80 -15.81 2.96
CA LYS A 48 -42.91 -14.92 2.20
C LYS A 48 -42.34 -13.82 3.09
N VAL A 49 -43.15 -13.16 3.91
CA VAL A 49 -42.68 -12.15 4.87
C VAL A 49 -41.65 -12.75 5.82
N LYS A 50 -41.94 -13.92 6.42
CA LYS A 50 -40.98 -14.60 7.31
C LYS A 50 -39.66 -14.92 6.61
N LYS A 51 -39.70 -15.43 5.37
CA LYS A 51 -38.49 -15.72 4.59
C LYS A 51 -37.72 -14.45 4.23
N THR A 52 -38.41 -13.37 3.85
CA THR A 52 -37.79 -12.07 3.54
C THR A 52 -37.11 -11.48 4.78
N VAL A 53 -37.76 -11.52 5.94
CA VAL A 53 -37.19 -11.04 7.21
C VAL A 53 -35.96 -11.87 7.62
N ALA A 54 -36.04 -13.20 7.58
CA ALA A 54 -34.89 -14.04 7.95
C ALA A 54 -33.69 -13.84 7.00
N SER A 55 -33.94 -13.66 5.71
CA SER A 55 -32.88 -13.40 4.73
C SER A 55 -32.29 -12.00 4.86
N SER A 56 -33.10 -10.98 5.18
CA SER A 56 -32.61 -9.62 5.43
C SER A 56 -31.79 -9.54 6.72
N GLU A 57 -32.24 -10.17 7.81
CA GLU A 57 -31.50 -10.24 9.08
C GLU A 57 -30.12 -10.90 8.90
N LYS A 58 -30.05 -12.01 8.16
CA LYS A 58 -28.77 -12.69 7.85
C LYS A 58 -27.84 -11.79 7.03
N ALA A 59 -28.37 -11.05 6.06
CA ALA A 59 -27.59 -10.13 5.25
C ALA A 59 -27.04 -8.96 6.11
N ILE A 60 -27.86 -8.41 7.00
CA ILE A 60 -27.46 -7.33 7.92
C ILE A 60 -26.38 -7.82 8.89
N LYS A 61 -26.54 -9.01 9.49
CA LYS A 61 -25.54 -9.58 10.40
C LYS A 61 -24.18 -9.79 9.71
N ASN A 62 -24.20 -10.37 8.50
CA ASN A 62 -22.98 -10.54 7.70
C ASN A 62 -22.32 -9.19 7.33
N ALA A 63 -23.12 -8.17 7.04
CA ALA A 63 -22.63 -6.82 6.78
C ALA A 63 -22.02 -6.19 8.05
N GLN A 64 -22.65 -6.36 9.21
CA GLN A 64 -22.15 -5.88 10.50
C GLN A 64 -20.82 -6.54 10.89
N GLU A 65 -20.68 -7.86 10.72
CA GLU A 65 -19.43 -8.57 11.02
C GLU A 65 -18.28 -8.11 10.11
N LYS A 66 -18.54 -7.94 8.80
CA LYS A 66 -17.56 -7.37 7.87
C LYS A 66 -17.19 -5.93 8.24
N ALA A 67 -18.17 -5.11 8.63
CA ALA A 67 -17.93 -3.75 9.06
C ALA A 67 -17.06 -3.70 10.33
N LYS A 68 -17.36 -4.53 11.35
CA LYS A 68 -16.55 -4.65 12.58
C LYS A 68 -15.12 -5.09 12.28
N SER A 69 -14.93 -6.13 11.47
CA SER A 69 -13.58 -6.59 11.09
C SER A 69 -12.81 -5.52 10.31
N THR A 70 -13.48 -4.77 9.45
CA THR A 70 -12.87 -3.66 8.72
C THR A 70 -12.47 -2.52 9.66
N LEU A 71 -13.30 -2.21 10.65
CA LEU A 71 -13.02 -1.17 11.65
C LEU A 71 -11.77 -1.52 12.47
N GLU A 72 -11.63 -2.78 12.90
CA GLU A 72 -10.46 -3.23 13.66
C GLU A 72 -9.18 -3.17 12.82
N GLN A 73 -9.24 -3.54 11.53
CA GLN A 73 -8.12 -3.38 10.61
C GLN A 73 -7.72 -1.91 10.44
N VAL A 74 -8.70 -1.01 10.31
CA VAL A 74 -8.45 0.42 10.19
C VAL A 74 -7.82 0.97 11.47
N ARG A 75 -8.25 0.53 12.65
CA ARG A 75 -7.66 0.92 13.94
C ARG A 75 -6.17 0.59 13.99
N VAL A 76 -5.80 -0.64 13.63
CA VAL A 76 -4.39 -1.07 13.56
C VAL A 76 -3.59 -0.20 12.59
N VAL A 77 -4.13 0.08 11.40
CA VAL A 77 -3.45 0.94 10.40
C VAL A 77 -3.23 2.36 10.94
N VAL A 78 -4.20 2.93 11.66
CA VAL A 78 -4.09 4.29 12.23
C VAL A 78 -3.04 4.34 13.33
N GLU A 79 -3.00 3.33 14.21
CA GLU A 79 -2.02 3.22 15.28
C GLU A 79 -0.59 3.05 14.75
N VAL A 80 -0.43 2.22 13.72
CA VAL A 80 0.83 2.06 12.97
C VAL A 80 1.27 3.39 12.33
N LYS A 81 0.37 4.13 11.69
CA LYS A 81 0.72 5.42 11.06
C LYS A 81 1.12 6.49 12.08
N LYS A 82 0.54 6.47 13.28
CA LYS A 82 0.85 7.45 14.33
C LYS A 82 2.24 7.21 14.95
N SER A 83 2.68 5.96 15.06
CA SER A 83 3.96 5.58 15.66
C SER A 83 5.13 5.58 14.66
N ARG A 84 4.86 5.57 13.35
CA ARG A 84 5.89 5.44 12.32
C ARG A 84 6.54 6.78 11.96
N LYS A 85 7.84 6.90 12.26
CA LYS A 85 8.74 7.87 11.61
C LYS A 85 9.22 7.28 10.29
N ALA A 86 8.89 7.93 9.18
CA ALA A 86 9.32 7.48 7.86
C ALA A 86 10.82 7.75 7.67
N MET A 87 11.59 6.73 7.30
CA MET A 87 13.00 6.89 6.99
C MET A 87 13.15 7.71 5.69
N TRP A 88 14.18 8.57 5.59
CA TRP A 88 14.32 9.50 4.47
C TRP A 88 14.38 8.77 3.11
N PHE A 89 14.98 7.58 3.07
CA PHE A 89 15.14 6.78 1.86
C PHE A 89 13.85 6.08 1.40
N GLU A 90 12.80 6.01 2.23
CA GLU A 90 11.50 5.48 1.81
C GLU A 90 10.84 6.31 0.71
N LYS A 91 11.24 7.58 0.59
CA LYS A 91 10.85 8.46 -0.51
C LYS A 91 11.34 7.94 -1.86
N PHE A 92 12.32 7.05 -1.90
CA PHE A 92 12.90 6.47 -3.12
C PHE A 92 12.59 4.96 -3.21
N ARG A 93 12.99 4.30 -4.29
CA ARG A 93 13.07 2.84 -4.31
C ARG A 93 14.29 2.47 -3.48
N TRP A 94 14.14 1.60 -2.49
CA TRP A 94 15.24 1.26 -1.61
C TRP A 94 15.18 -0.21 -1.24
N PHE A 95 16.33 -0.74 -0.86
CA PHE A 95 16.44 -2.02 -0.18
C PHE A 95 17.72 -2.06 0.67
N VAL A 96 17.78 -3.04 1.55
CA VAL A 96 19.01 -3.40 2.27
C VAL A 96 19.63 -4.58 1.55
N SER A 97 20.90 -4.48 1.17
CA SER A 97 21.64 -5.57 0.55
C SER A 97 21.80 -6.75 1.52
N SER A 98 22.18 -7.92 1.01
CA SER A 98 22.46 -9.10 1.84
C SER A 98 23.57 -8.86 2.89
N GLU A 99 24.40 -7.84 2.68
CA GLU A 99 25.51 -7.44 3.58
C GLU A 99 25.16 -6.22 4.42
N GLY A 100 23.90 -5.78 4.41
CA GLY A 100 23.40 -4.70 5.26
C GLY A 100 23.65 -3.28 4.75
N TYR A 101 24.00 -3.09 3.47
CA TYR A 101 24.17 -1.76 2.88
C TYR A 101 22.83 -1.22 2.38
N VAL A 102 22.58 0.07 2.57
CA VAL A 102 21.38 0.71 2.03
C VAL A 102 21.62 1.07 0.58
N VAL A 103 20.79 0.53 -0.30
CA VAL A 103 20.81 0.84 -1.73
C VAL A 103 19.55 1.61 -2.09
N VAL A 104 19.72 2.75 -2.73
CA VAL A 104 18.64 3.69 -3.05
C VAL A 104 18.63 4.00 -4.54
N ALA A 105 17.44 4.04 -5.14
CA ALA A 105 17.23 4.29 -6.55
C ALA A 105 16.10 5.30 -6.79
N GLY A 106 16.32 6.26 -7.70
CA GLY A 106 15.28 7.23 -8.05
C GLY A 106 14.17 6.62 -8.92
N ARG A 107 12.93 7.09 -8.74
CA ARG A 107 11.77 6.62 -9.53
C ARG A 107 11.59 7.39 -10.84
N ASP A 108 12.02 8.63 -10.88
CA ASP A 108 11.88 9.57 -11.98
C ASP A 108 13.15 10.44 -12.09
N ALA A 109 13.23 11.24 -13.16
CA ALA A 109 14.37 12.10 -13.42
C ALA A 109 14.64 13.12 -12.29
N GLN A 110 13.57 13.68 -11.69
CA GLN A 110 13.69 14.65 -10.59
C GLN A 110 14.23 14.01 -9.32
N GLN A 111 13.78 12.79 -9.00
CA GLN A 111 14.31 12.01 -7.88
C GLN A 111 15.74 11.58 -8.13
N ASN A 112 16.13 11.21 -9.36
CA ASN A 112 17.52 10.91 -9.71
C ASN A 112 18.42 12.12 -9.43
N GLU A 113 18.02 13.32 -9.88
CA GLU A 113 18.74 14.57 -9.60
C GLU A 113 18.84 14.85 -8.11
N LEU A 114 17.73 14.72 -7.37
CA LEU A 114 17.71 14.92 -5.93
C LEU A 114 18.64 13.92 -5.22
N LEU A 115 18.65 12.66 -5.66
CA LEU A 115 19.46 11.60 -5.09
C LEU A 115 20.94 11.92 -5.25
N VAL A 116 21.38 12.23 -6.47
CA VAL A 116 22.79 12.57 -6.75
C VAL A 116 23.19 13.90 -6.14
N LYS A 117 22.29 14.89 -6.05
CA LYS A 117 22.60 16.22 -5.51
C LYS A 117 22.70 16.26 -3.99
N LYS A 118 21.83 15.53 -3.29
CA LYS A 118 21.68 15.66 -1.82
C LYS A 118 22.19 14.42 -1.06
N TYR A 119 22.19 13.25 -1.70
CA TYR A 119 22.39 11.97 -1.01
C TYR A 119 23.52 11.14 -1.62
N LEU A 120 24.38 11.71 -2.47
CA LEU A 120 25.59 11.05 -2.94
C LEU A 120 26.79 11.64 -2.19
N ARG A 121 27.28 10.92 -1.17
CA ARG A 121 28.42 11.36 -0.35
C ARG A 121 29.74 10.93 -0.93
N ASN A 122 30.82 11.51 -0.42
CA ASN A 122 32.16 11.02 -0.68
C ASN A 122 32.29 9.59 -0.13
N GLY A 123 32.80 8.67 -0.95
CA GLY A 123 32.89 7.24 -0.61
C GLY A 123 31.68 6.38 -1.00
N ASP A 124 30.55 6.99 -1.40
CA ASP A 124 29.40 6.27 -1.97
C ASP A 124 29.69 5.83 -3.42
N ILE A 125 29.02 4.76 -3.84
CA ILE A 125 29.13 4.23 -5.20
C ILE A 125 27.86 4.52 -6.00
N TYR A 126 28.04 5.05 -7.20
CA TYR A 126 26.98 5.28 -8.17
C TYR A 126 26.93 4.12 -9.17
N VAL A 127 25.74 3.55 -9.37
CA VAL A 127 25.49 2.41 -10.25
C VAL A 127 24.38 2.76 -11.25
N HIS A 128 24.58 2.39 -12.52
CA HIS A 128 23.61 2.63 -13.58
C HIS A 128 23.66 1.51 -14.63
N ALA A 129 22.52 1.20 -15.25
CA ALA A 129 22.45 0.24 -16.34
C ALA A 129 22.75 0.92 -17.69
N ASP A 130 23.40 0.22 -18.62
CA ASP A 130 23.67 0.75 -19.96
C ASP A 130 22.44 0.65 -20.88
N VAL A 131 21.32 1.20 -20.40
CA VAL A 131 20.01 1.17 -21.06
C VAL A 131 19.28 2.48 -20.83
N ARG A 132 18.51 2.90 -21.83
CA ARG A 132 17.62 4.06 -21.72
C ARG A 132 16.55 3.83 -20.66
N GLY A 133 16.26 4.86 -19.89
CA GLY A 133 15.23 4.83 -18.84
C GLY A 133 15.61 4.01 -17.61
N ALA A 134 16.89 3.68 -17.42
CA ALA A 134 17.37 3.08 -16.18
C ALA A 134 17.32 4.06 -15.01
N SER A 135 16.99 3.55 -13.82
CA SER A 135 17.10 4.32 -12.58
C SER A 135 18.57 4.54 -12.20
N SER A 136 18.88 5.73 -11.71
CA SER A 136 20.13 6.02 -11.00
C SER A 136 20.10 5.36 -9.63
N VAL A 137 21.08 4.50 -9.35
CA VAL A 137 21.19 3.75 -8.10
C VAL A 137 22.43 4.21 -7.33
N ILE A 138 22.30 4.42 -6.03
CA ILE A 138 23.38 4.79 -5.12
C ILE A 138 23.46 3.76 -4.01
N ILE A 139 24.67 3.30 -3.73
CA ILE A 139 24.97 2.45 -2.58
C ILE A 139 25.58 3.32 -1.50
N ARG A 140 24.89 3.43 -0.37
CA ARG A 140 25.39 4.16 0.80
C ARG A 140 26.48 3.34 1.47
N ASN A 141 27.68 3.90 1.55
CA ASN A 141 28.77 3.28 2.27
C ASN A 141 28.57 3.47 3.79
N LYS A 142 28.85 2.42 4.57
CA LYS A 142 28.75 2.46 6.03
C LYS A 142 29.94 3.19 6.67
N THR A 143 31.05 3.28 5.94
CA THR A 143 32.30 3.84 6.45
C THR A 143 32.63 5.09 5.63
N VAL A 144 32.77 6.21 6.31
CA VAL A 144 33.05 7.53 5.69
C VAL A 144 34.46 7.62 5.08
N GLY A 145 35.28 6.57 5.20
CA GLY A 145 36.60 6.46 4.57
C GLY A 145 36.68 5.70 3.24
N GLY A 146 35.54 5.37 2.60
CA GLY A 146 35.54 4.79 1.26
C GLY A 146 36.00 3.33 1.18
N ALA A 147 35.68 2.52 2.18
CA ALA A 147 35.94 1.07 2.14
C ALA A 147 35.26 0.45 0.90
N ASP A 148 35.96 -0.47 0.24
CA ASP A 148 35.45 -1.14 -0.96
C ASP A 148 34.17 -1.92 -0.65
N ILE A 149 33.13 -1.65 -1.43
CA ILE A 149 31.84 -2.32 -1.30
C ILE A 149 31.99 -3.75 -1.85
N PRO A 150 31.52 -4.77 -1.13
CA PRO A 150 31.71 -6.13 -1.60
C PRO A 150 30.97 -6.40 -2.94
N PRO A 151 31.48 -7.34 -3.76
CA PRO A 151 30.95 -7.59 -5.10
C PRO A 151 29.51 -8.13 -5.12
N LYS A 152 29.05 -8.72 -4.01
CA LYS A 152 27.66 -9.18 -3.86
C LYS A 152 26.70 -7.98 -3.82
N THR A 153 26.95 -7.01 -2.95
CA THR A 153 26.17 -5.77 -2.88
C THR A 153 26.19 -5.00 -4.21
N LEU A 154 27.34 -4.94 -4.90
CA LEU A 154 27.44 -4.32 -6.23
C LEU A 154 26.57 -5.03 -7.27
N THR A 155 26.60 -6.37 -7.30
CA THR A 155 25.76 -7.17 -8.20
C THR A 155 24.27 -6.97 -7.91
N GLU A 156 23.88 -6.92 -6.65
CA GLU A 156 22.49 -6.65 -6.23
C GLU A 156 22.02 -5.25 -6.67
N ALA A 157 22.85 -4.23 -6.48
CA ALA A 157 22.55 -2.87 -6.93
C ALA A 157 22.45 -2.78 -8.47
N ALA A 158 23.37 -3.44 -9.19
CA ALA A 158 23.34 -3.56 -10.64
C ALA A 158 22.06 -4.24 -11.14
N GLN A 159 21.65 -5.32 -10.48
CA GLN A 159 20.40 -6.02 -10.79
C GLN A 159 19.18 -5.12 -10.59
N MET A 160 19.16 -4.32 -9.51
CA MET A 160 18.11 -3.31 -9.30
C MET A 160 18.08 -2.27 -10.44
N ALA A 161 19.23 -1.75 -10.86
CA ALA A 161 19.33 -0.77 -11.94
C ALA A 161 18.77 -1.32 -13.27
N VAL A 162 19.10 -2.56 -13.60
CA VAL A 162 18.59 -3.24 -14.81
C VAL A 162 17.09 -3.49 -14.70
N CYS A 163 16.59 -3.95 -13.55
CA CYS A 163 15.17 -4.25 -13.36
C CYS A 163 14.26 -3.01 -13.37
N TYR A 164 14.79 -1.84 -13.01
CA TYR A 164 14.07 -0.56 -13.12
C TYR A 164 14.44 0.23 -14.38
N SER A 165 14.74 -0.49 -15.47
CA SER A 165 14.97 0.11 -16.78
C SER A 165 13.98 -0.43 -17.82
N ASN A 166 14.03 0.11 -19.04
CA ASN A 166 13.25 -0.40 -20.16
C ASN A 166 13.60 -1.86 -20.52
N ALA A 167 14.75 -2.37 -20.06
CA ALA A 167 15.16 -3.76 -20.22
C ALA A 167 14.15 -4.75 -19.61
N TRP A 168 13.49 -4.37 -18.50
CA TRP A 168 12.51 -5.20 -17.80
C TRP A 168 11.30 -5.53 -18.69
N GLU A 169 10.74 -4.53 -19.36
CA GLU A 169 9.59 -4.75 -20.25
C GLU A 169 10.00 -5.43 -21.56
N ALA A 170 11.23 -5.19 -22.01
CA ALA A 170 11.78 -5.83 -23.21
C ALA A 170 12.17 -7.30 -22.99
N GLY A 171 12.38 -7.72 -21.74
CA GLY A 171 12.86 -9.08 -21.43
C GLY A 171 14.32 -9.32 -21.86
N VAL A 172 15.09 -8.26 -22.10
CA VAL A 172 16.49 -8.32 -22.54
C VAL A 172 17.40 -7.97 -21.37
N THR A 173 18.37 -8.83 -21.05
CA THR A 173 19.38 -8.50 -20.04
C THR A 173 20.36 -7.46 -20.59
N ALA A 174 20.68 -6.46 -19.78
CA ALA A 174 21.65 -5.43 -20.12
C ALA A 174 22.87 -5.43 -19.19
N ALA A 175 23.96 -4.85 -19.67
CA ALA A 175 25.13 -4.58 -18.86
C ALA A 175 24.85 -3.43 -17.88
N ALA A 176 25.45 -3.50 -16.70
CA ALA A 176 25.45 -2.41 -15.73
C ALA A 176 26.89 -2.02 -15.42
N TRP A 177 27.08 -0.78 -14.97
CA TRP A 177 28.38 -0.27 -14.59
C TRP A 177 28.27 0.57 -13.33
N TRP A 178 29.38 0.69 -12.62
CA TRP A 178 29.51 1.52 -11.43
C TRP A 178 30.72 2.45 -11.51
N VAL A 179 30.63 3.55 -10.79
CA VAL A 179 31.68 4.57 -10.63
C VAL A 179 31.63 5.17 -9.23
N ARG A 180 32.73 5.78 -8.80
CA ARG A 180 32.77 6.50 -7.51
C ARG A 180 32.08 7.86 -7.62
N HIS A 181 31.67 8.41 -6.47
CA HIS A 181 31.12 9.76 -6.33
C HIS A 181 31.86 10.82 -7.18
N GLU A 182 33.20 10.85 -7.12
CA GLU A 182 34.05 11.87 -7.76
C GLU A 182 33.93 11.90 -9.30
N GLN A 183 33.53 10.77 -9.87
CA GLN A 183 33.42 10.58 -11.31
C GLN A 183 32.09 11.08 -11.86
N VAL A 184 31.12 11.39 -11.00
CA VAL A 184 29.77 11.80 -11.38
C VAL A 184 29.68 13.32 -11.42
N SER A 185 29.62 13.88 -12.63
CA SER A 185 29.42 15.30 -12.87
C SER A 185 27.97 15.58 -13.29
N ARG A 186 27.38 16.62 -12.70
CA ARG A 186 26.06 17.15 -13.09
C ARG A 186 26.15 18.11 -14.27
N THR A 187 27.32 18.72 -14.46
CA THR A 187 27.54 19.69 -15.52
C THR A 187 28.02 18.98 -16.78
N ALA A 188 27.37 19.29 -17.90
CA ALA A 188 27.81 18.90 -19.21
C ALA A 188 29.15 19.59 -19.58
N PRO A 189 29.89 19.10 -20.59
CA PRO A 189 30.97 19.83 -21.19
C PRO A 189 30.43 21.14 -21.79
N THR A 190 31.30 22.15 -21.87
CA THR A 190 30.96 23.47 -22.42
C THR A 190 30.28 23.34 -23.79
N GLY A 191 29.02 23.76 -23.89
CA GLY A 191 28.24 23.78 -25.13
C GLY A 191 27.19 22.68 -25.29
N GLU A 192 27.15 21.66 -24.43
CA GLU A 192 26.14 20.61 -24.46
C GLU A 192 25.14 20.73 -23.30
N TYR A 193 23.90 20.26 -23.50
CA TYR A 193 22.89 20.20 -22.44
C TYR A 193 22.61 18.74 -22.07
N LEU A 194 22.67 18.43 -20.78
CA LEU A 194 22.26 17.12 -20.27
C LEU A 194 20.74 17.13 -20.00
N PRO A 195 19.99 16.14 -20.50
CA PRO A 195 18.59 16.01 -20.16
C PRO A 195 18.44 15.73 -18.66
N SER A 196 17.34 16.19 -18.07
CA SER A 196 17.06 16.02 -16.64
C SER A 196 17.18 14.56 -16.21
N GLY A 197 17.82 14.33 -15.06
CA GLY A 197 18.09 12.99 -14.52
C GLY A 197 19.23 12.23 -15.18
N SER A 198 19.98 12.85 -16.11
CA SER A 198 21.20 12.28 -16.70
C SER A 198 22.45 12.94 -16.13
N PHE A 199 23.50 12.15 -15.94
CA PHE A 199 24.76 12.61 -15.35
C PHE A 199 25.93 12.29 -16.28
N MET A 200 26.90 13.19 -16.32
CA MET A 200 28.14 12.97 -17.05
C MET A 200 29.11 12.18 -16.18
N ILE A 201 29.60 11.07 -16.72
CA ILE A 201 30.56 10.21 -16.04
C ILE A 201 31.95 10.46 -16.61
N ARG A 202 32.90 10.87 -15.76
CA ARG A 202 34.29 11.13 -16.12
C ARG A 202 35.19 9.95 -15.70
N GLY A 203 36.15 9.60 -16.54
CA GLY A 203 37.10 8.51 -16.28
C GLY A 203 36.56 7.11 -16.62
N LYS A 204 37.16 6.09 -16.01
CA LYS A 204 36.90 4.68 -16.32
C LYS A 204 35.60 4.20 -15.65
N LYS A 205 34.73 3.56 -16.44
CA LYS A 205 33.54 2.84 -15.96
C LYS A 205 33.91 1.39 -15.62
N ASN A 206 33.43 0.89 -14.49
CA ASN A 206 33.62 -0.50 -14.11
C ASN A 206 32.36 -1.30 -14.47
N PHE A 207 32.46 -2.18 -15.47
CA PHE A 207 31.33 -2.99 -15.93
C PHE A 207 31.16 -4.24 -15.08
N MET A 208 29.89 -4.57 -14.80
CA MET A 208 29.47 -5.74 -14.05
C MET A 208 29.00 -6.85 -14.99
N PRO A 209 29.12 -8.12 -14.59
CA PRO A 209 28.59 -9.23 -15.37
C PRO A 209 27.06 -9.09 -15.55
N PRO A 210 26.51 -9.52 -16.71
CA PRO A 210 25.08 -9.48 -16.96
C PRO A 210 24.30 -10.22 -15.88
N SER A 211 23.41 -9.52 -15.19
CA SER A 211 22.61 -10.07 -14.09
C SER A 211 21.21 -10.45 -14.55
N GLN A 212 20.65 -11.53 -14.02
CA GLN A 212 19.29 -11.95 -14.37
C GLN A 212 18.26 -10.95 -13.82
N MET A 213 17.14 -10.75 -14.53
CA MET A 213 16.07 -9.87 -14.09
C MET A 213 15.13 -10.58 -13.10
N VAL A 214 15.57 -10.69 -11.85
CA VAL A 214 14.84 -11.37 -10.78
C VAL A 214 14.78 -10.48 -9.55
N MET A 215 13.60 -9.95 -9.30
CA MET A 215 13.30 -9.19 -8.09
C MET A 215 12.53 -10.07 -7.10
N GLY A 216 12.28 -9.56 -5.92
CA GLY A 216 11.34 -10.12 -4.99
C GLY A 216 10.68 -9.06 -4.13
N LEU A 217 9.60 -9.47 -3.48
CA LEU A 217 8.89 -8.69 -2.49
C LEU A 217 9.10 -9.38 -1.16
N GLY A 218 9.67 -8.67 -0.20
CA GLY A 218 9.88 -9.12 1.17
C GLY A 218 9.19 -8.20 2.18
N ILE A 219 8.97 -8.70 3.39
CA ILE A 219 8.46 -7.91 4.52
C ILE A 219 9.54 -7.80 5.59
N LEU A 220 9.85 -6.58 6.01
CA LEU A 220 10.57 -6.29 7.24
C LEU A 220 9.60 -5.90 8.35
N PHE A 221 9.96 -6.16 9.60
CA PHE A 221 9.22 -5.71 10.76
C PHE A 221 10.10 -4.80 11.61
N LYS A 222 9.53 -3.67 12.05
CA LYS A 222 10.13 -2.84 13.08
C LYS A 222 9.77 -3.42 14.44
N MET A 223 10.80 -3.74 15.20
CA MET A 223 10.69 -4.18 16.59
C MET A 223 10.68 -2.97 17.52
N ASP A 224 10.11 -3.18 18.70
CA ASP A 224 10.23 -2.24 19.81
C ASP A 224 11.67 -2.22 20.34
N ASP A 225 12.08 -1.09 20.89
CA ASP A 225 13.50 -0.85 21.22
C ASP A 225 13.98 -1.83 22.31
N GLU A 226 13.14 -2.16 23.31
CA GLU A 226 13.43 -3.17 24.35
C GLU A 226 13.60 -4.61 23.80
N THR A 227 12.91 -4.94 22.72
CA THR A 227 12.99 -6.28 22.10
C THR A 227 14.12 -6.39 21.10
N THR A 228 14.59 -5.25 20.59
CA THR A 228 15.64 -5.19 19.57
C THR A 228 16.96 -5.76 20.09
N GLU A 229 17.37 -5.40 21.31
CA GLU A 229 18.64 -5.88 21.90
C GLU A 229 18.64 -7.39 22.09
N ARG A 230 17.57 -7.94 22.68
CA ARG A 230 17.41 -9.39 22.88
C ARG A 230 17.45 -10.16 21.56
N HIS A 231 16.79 -9.65 20.52
CA HIS A 231 16.79 -10.27 19.20
C HIS A 231 18.19 -10.23 18.55
N LEU A 232 18.89 -9.10 18.66
CA LEU A 232 20.24 -8.94 18.14
C LEU A 232 21.24 -9.89 18.82
N GLU A 233 21.11 -10.12 20.13
CA GLU A 233 21.94 -11.10 20.85
C GLU A 233 21.69 -12.53 20.35
N ILE A 234 20.42 -12.90 20.16
CA ILE A 234 20.05 -14.22 19.62
C ILE A 234 20.57 -14.40 18.19
N GLU A 235 20.46 -13.37 17.35
CA GLU A 235 21.02 -13.44 15.98
C GLU A 235 22.54 -13.53 15.97
N LYS A 236 23.22 -12.80 16.86
CA LYS A 236 24.68 -12.90 17.00
C LYS A 236 25.09 -14.30 17.46
N ALA A 237 24.39 -14.88 18.43
CA ALA A 237 24.61 -16.24 18.90
C ALA A 237 24.43 -17.26 17.77
N LYS A 238 23.32 -17.17 17.00
CA LYS A 238 23.07 -18.05 15.84
C LYS A 238 24.12 -17.91 14.73
N LYS A 239 24.60 -16.69 14.48
CA LYS A 239 25.68 -16.45 13.50
C LYS A 239 27.01 -17.03 13.97
N ALA A 240 27.32 -16.93 15.27
CA ALA A 240 28.52 -17.53 15.84
C ALA A 240 28.48 -19.06 15.78
N GLU A 241 27.33 -19.66 16.08
CA GLU A 241 27.11 -21.12 16.00
C GLU A 241 27.27 -21.64 14.56
N ASN A 242 26.61 -20.99 13.58
CA ASN A 242 26.76 -21.36 12.16
C ASN A 242 28.19 -21.17 11.61
N GLN A 243 28.99 -20.28 12.20
CA GLN A 243 30.40 -20.11 11.80
C GLN A 243 31.32 -21.18 12.38
N LEU A 244 30.97 -21.79 13.53
CA LEU A 244 31.71 -22.94 14.07
C LEU A 244 31.48 -24.21 13.24
N ASP A 245 30.26 -24.43 12.74
CA ASP A 245 29.93 -25.62 11.94
C ASP A 245 30.55 -25.61 10.51
N THR A 246 31.05 -24.45 10.05
CA THR A 246 31.69 -24.29 8.73
C THR A 246 33.22 -24.37 8.78
N ALA A 247 33.81 -24.62 9.96
CA ALA A 247 35.26 -24.68 10.16
C ALA A 247 35.75 -26.09 10.60
N SER A 248 35.24 -27.16 9.99
CA SER A 248 35.85 -28.50 10.09
C SER A 248 36.34 -28.94 8.71
N PRO A 249 37.61 -29.36 8.55
CA PRO A 249 38.21 -29.59 7.25
C PRO A 249 37.79 -30.94 6.66
N GLU A 250 37.85 -30.95 5.34
CA GLU A 250 37.68 -32.08 4.42
C GLU A 250 38.19 -33.42 4.97
N ALA A 251 37.31 -34.41 5.05
CA ALA A 251 37.67 -35.82 5.14
C ALA A 251 36.75 -36.64 4.21
N GLU A 252 37.32 -36.96 3.05
CA GLU A 252 37.15 -38.17 2.24
C GLU A 252 35.82 -38.94 2.30
N ASN A 253 35.12 -38.93 1.17
CA ASN A 253 34.20 -40.03 0.82
C ASN A 253 34.97 -41.35 0.77
N PRO A 254 34.31 -42.47 1.13
CA PRO A 254 34.07 -43.41 0.05
C PRO A 254 32.63 -43.90 -0.05
N VAL A 255 32.29 -44.11 -1.32
CA VAL A 255 31.11 -44.77 -1.86
C VAL A 255 31.05 -46.23 -1.40
N ALA A 256 29.89 -46.69 -0.91
CA ALA A 256 29.49 -48.09 -1.01
C ALA A 256 27.97 -48.21 -1.11
N THR A 257 27.56 -49.02 -2.08
CA THR A 257 26.22 -49.30 -2.56
C THR A 257 25.57 -50.44 -1.76
N ARG A 258 24.24 -50.50 -1.82
CA ARG A 258 23.33 -51.67 -1.73
C ARG A 258 22.50 -51.89 -0.46
N GLU A 259 21.20 -51.91 -0.76
CA GLU A 259 20.19 -52.93 -0.42
C GLU A 259 19.48 -52.90 0.94
N SER A 260 18.17 -52.88 0.76
CA SER A 260 17.03 -53.22 1.63
C SER A 260 17.19 -54.50 2.44
N ALA A 261 16.75 -54.46 3.71
CA ALA A 261 16.00 -55.53 4.37
C ALA A 261 15.32 -55.02 5.65
N GLU A 262 14.15 -55.59 5.94
CA GLU A 262 13.18 -55.25 6.99
C GLU A 262 13.52 -55.82 8.38
N ALA A 263 12.82 -55.24 9.38
CA ALA A 263 12.26 -55.84 10.61
C ALA A 263 13.18 -56.36 11.74
N ALA A 264 13.03 -55.74 12.93
CA ALA A 264 12.77 -56.45 14.20
C ALA A 264 12.22 -55.46 15.25
N GLU A 265 11.06 -55.81 15.80
CA GLU A 265 10.40 -55.25 16.98
C GLU A 265 10.99 -55.84 18.27
N GLU A 266 10.91 -55.11 19.39
CA GLU A 266 10.82 -55.56 20.81
C GLU A 266 10.72 -54.28 21.69
N GLU A 267 9.53 -53.80 22.13
CA GLU A 267 8.80 -54.08 23.41
C GLU A 267 9.66 -53.84 24.69
N PHE A 268 9.36 -53.08 25.76
CA PHE A 268 8.18 -52.55 26.52
C PHE A 268 8.72 -51.53 27.62
N PRO A 269 7.99 -50.98 28.64
CA PRO A 269 6.54 -50.94 28.98
C PRO A 269 5.94 -49.56 29.44
N ASP A 270 4.60 -49.59 29.56
CA ASP A 270 3.63 -48.58 30.03
C ASP A 270 3.68 -48.12 31.51
N ILE A 271 3.18 -46.90 31.77
CA ILE A 271 2.56 -46.48 33.04
C ILE A 271 1.20 -45.82 32.76
N GLN A 272 0.13 -46.41 33.31
CA GLN A 272 -1.26 -45.93 33.30
C GLN A 272 -1.62 -45.19 34.60
N VAL A 273 -2.43 -44.12 34.52
CA VAL A 273 -3.43 -43.73 35.54
C VAL A 273 -4.44 -42.75 34.91
N ASN A 274 -5.62 -43.20 34.48
CA ASN A 274 -6.91 -43.37 35.17
C ASN A 274 -7.72 -42.07 35.39
N ILE A 275 -8.71 -41.85 34.52
CA ILE A 275 -9.69 -40.74 34.56
C ILE A 275 -10.92 -41.22 35.34
N GLY A 276 -11.15 -40.63 36.51
CA GLY A 276 -12.37 -40.82 37.31
C GLY A 276 -13.40 -39.74 37.02
N ARG A 277 -14.58 -40.16 36.57
CA ARG A 277 -15.78 -39.33 36.34
C ARG A 277 -16.69 -39.46 37.57
N THR A 278 -17.02 -38.35 38.23
CA THR A 278 -18.18 -38.27 39.16
C THR A 278 -18.91 -36.94 39.02
N CYS A 279 -20.22 -37.05 39.03
CA CYS A 279 -21.23 -36.00 38.92
C CYS A 279 -21.86 -35.68 40.29
N VAL A 280 -22.04 -34.39 40.64
CA VAL A 280 -23.07 -33.87 41.57
C VAL A 280 -23.39 -32.41 41.17
N LYS A 281 -24.62 -31.96 41.48
CA LYS A 281 -25.42 -30.85 40.96
C LYS A 281 -25.35 -29.53 41.78
N ASP A 282 -25.90 -28.49 41.13
CA ASP A 282 -26.67 -27.32 41.59
C ASP A 282 -26.00 -26.06 42.20
N ASP A 283 -26.25 -24.94 41.49
CA ASP A 283 -26.57 -23.55 41.85
C ASP A 283 -25.66 -22.69 42.76
N GLU A 284 -25.02 -21.66 42.16
CA GLU A 284 -25.14 -20.25 42.61
C GLU A 284 -24.60 -19.27 41.55
N PHE A 285 -25.38 -18.26 41.14
CA PHE A 285 -24.96 -17.17 40.25
C PHE A 285 -24.65 -15.91 41.08
N THR A 286 -23.49 -15.29 40.88
CA THR A 286 -23.18 -13.93 41.38
C THR A 286 -23.15 -12.92 40.24
N LEU A 287 -24.09 -11.99 40.29
CA LEU A 287 -24.23 -10.80 39.45
C LEU A 287 -23.29 -9.70 39.94
N ILE A 288 -22.40 -9.18 39.10
CA ILE A 288 -21.57 -8.01 39.41
C ILE A 288 -22.02 -6.85 38.52
N GLU A 289 -22.81 -5.95 39.10
CA GLU A 289 -23.13 -4.63 38.54
C GLU A 289 -22.03 -3.64 38.92
N VAL A 290 -21.42 -2.99 37.93
CA VAL A 290 -20.64 -1.76 38.17
C VAL A 290 -21.03 -0.73 37.12
N GLY A 291 -21.95 0.14 37.50
CA GLY A 291 -22.16 1.44 36.87
C GLY A 291 -22.05 2.53 37.94
N PRO A 292 -21.38 3.67 37.67
CA PRO A 292 -21.40 4.81 38.60
C PRO A 292 -22.72 5.58 38.46
N LYS A 293 -23.43 5.74 39.59
CA LYS A 293 -24.58 6.64 39.75
C LYS A 293 -24.08 8.07 39.96
N LEU A 294 -24.63 9.03 39.22
CA LEU A 294 -24.64 10.44 39.62
C LEU A 294 -26.03 11.06 39.35
N THR A 295 -26.33 12.03 40.21
CA THR A 295 -27.63 12.49 40.69
C THR A 295 -28.29 13.59 39.85
N LEU A 296 -29.62 13.66 39.99
CA LEU A 296 -30.49 14.76 39.56
C LEU A 296 -30.13 16.09 40.25
N ALA A 297 -29.63 17.05 39.47
CA ALA A 297 -29.85 18.47 39.71
C ALA A 297 -29.63 19.26 38.42
N GLN A 298 -30.52 20.23 38.18
CA GLN A 298 -30.50 21.26 37.13
C GLN A 298 -31.14 20.89 35.77
N GLN A 299 -32.47 21.05 35.79
CA GLN A 299 -33.26 21.47 34.63
C GLN A 299 -32.71 22.79 34.04
N LYS A 300 -32.50 22.81 32.71
CA LYS A 300 -32.82 23.99 31.88
C LYS A 300 -33.10 23.57 30.43
N GLN A 301 -34.12 24.22 29.89
CA GLN A 301 -34.90 23.90 28.69
C GLN A 301 -34.11 24.01 27.37
N GLN A 302 -34.32 23.07 26.44
CA GLN A 302 -34.43 23.36 24.99
C GLN A 302 -35.50 22.44 24.38
N LYS A 303 -36.46 23.06 23.68
CA LYS A 303 -37.62 22.41 23.04
C LYS A 303 -37.16 21.51 21.88
N LEU A 304 -37.64 20.26 21.86
CA LEU A 304 -37.60 19.38 20.69
C LEU A 304 -38.95 19.44 19.95
N PRO A 305 -38.97 19.51 18.61
CA PRO A 305 -40.22 19.58 17.86
C PRO A 305 -40.94 18.24 17.82
N VAL A 306 -42.26 18.36 17.67
CA VAL A 306 -43.27 17.31 17.74
C VAL A 306 -43.25 16.44 16.48
N ASN A 307 -43.47 15.14 16.69
CA ASN A 307 -43.82 14.07 15.73
C ASN A 307 -42.69 13.37 14.91
N PRO A 308 -41.96 12.41 15.52
CA PRO A 308 -40.93 11.62 14.83
C PRO A 308 -41.46 10.67 13.75
N LYS A 309 -42.73 10.23 13.84
CA LYS A 309 -43.27 9.14 13.00
C LYS A 309 -43.58 9.57 11.56
N GLU A 310 -44.01 10.82 11.36
CA GLU A 310 -44.33 11.35 10.02
C GLU A 310 -43.08 11.66 9.21
N HIS A 311 -42.02 12.15 9.85
CA HIS A 311 -40.76 12.47 9.16
C HIS A 311 -40.03 11.20 8.69
N THR A 312 -40.07 10.11 9.47
CA THR A 312 -39.57 8.80 9.04
C THR A 312 -40.39 8.20 7.90
N LYS A 313 -41.71 8.38 7.90
CA LYS A 313 -42.58 7.85 6.84
C LYS A 313 -42.38 8.59 5.51
N LYS A 314 -42.27 9.92 5.57
CA LYS A 314 -41.99 10.76 4.39
C LYS A 314 -40.63 10.45 3.78
N TYR A 315 -39.60 10.23 4.61
CA TYR A 315 -38.26 9.83 4.18
C TYR A 315 -38.23 8.45 3.50
N LEU A 316 -39.01 7.48 4.02
CA LEU A 316 -39.10 6.13 3.45
C LEU A 316 -39.87 6.11 2.12
N GLU A 317 -40.94 6.91 1.99
CA GLU A 317 -41.70 7.07 0.74
C GLU A 317 -40.86 7.76 -0.35
N GLU A 318 -40.07 8.78 0.03
CA GLU A 318 -39.16 9.48 -0.88
C GLU A 318 -38.02 8.58 -1.36
N ARG A 319 -37.46 7.76 -0.47
CA ARG A 319 -36.46 6.72 -0.80
C ARG A 319 -37.02 5.61 -1.71
N MET A 320 -38.25 5.15 -1.48
CA MET A 320 -38.88 4.17 -2.37
C MET A 320 -39.18 4.75 -3.76
N LYS A 321 -39.50 6.04 -3.83
CA LYS A 321 -39.70 6.75 -5.10
C LYS A 321 -38.39 6.92 -5.88
N GLU A 322 -37.29 7.26 -5.19
CA GLU A 322 -35.95 7.27 -5.79
C GLU A 322 -35.49 5.88 -6.25
N GLU A 323 -35.81 4.81 -5.52
CA GLU A 323 -35.49 3.44 -5.94
C GLU A 323 -36.34 2.93 -7.12
N LEU A 324 -37.58 3.41 -7.25
CA LEU A 324 -38.45 3.17 -8.41
C LEU A 324 -37.96 3.94 -9.65
N GLU A 325 -37.46 5.17 -9.47
CA GLU A 325 -36.85 5.96 -10.55
C GLU A 325 -35.46 5.43 -10.96
N ALA A 326 -34.69 4.86 -10.02
CA ALA A 326 -33.41 4.23 -10.29
C ALA A 326 -33.53 2.85 -10.99
N ASN A 327 -34.64 2.13 -10.77
CA ASN A 327 -34.91 0.83 -11.43
C ASN A 327 -35.69 0.97 -12.76
N ALA A 328 -36.22 2.14 -13.08
CA ALA A 328 -36.73 2.44 -14.41
C ALA A 328 -35.58 2.87 -15.34
N GLY A 329 -34.97 1.90 -16.02
CA GLY A 329 -33.93 2.17 -17.02
C GLY A 329 -34.38 3.20 -18.07
N PRO A 330 -33.48 4.06 -18.59
CA PRO A 330 -33.88 5.18 -19.43
C PRO A 330 -34.48 4.70 -20.76
N SER A 331 -35.70 5.14 -21.05
CA SER A 331 -36.38 4.87 -22.32
C SER A 331 -35.50 5.23 -23.53
N ALA A 332 -35.54 4.38 -24.56
CA ALA A 332 -34.81 4.54 -25.83
C ALA A 332 -35.01 5.93 -26.50
N ARG A 333 -36.12 6.62 -26.20
CA ARG A 333 -36.42 7.97 -26.69
C ARG A 333 -35.52 9.04 -26.06
N THR A 334 -35.09 8.85 -24.81
CA THR A 334 -34.24 9.79 -24.06
C THR A 334 -32.76 9.65 -24.45
N GLN A 335 -32.28 8.43 -24.69
CA GLN A 335 -30.93 8.21 -25.23
C GLN A 335 -30.74 8.81 -26.63
N LYS A 336 -31.74 8.68 -27.51
CA LYS A 336 -31.70 9.24 -28.88
C LYS A 336 -31.66 10.78 -28.87
N ARG A 337 -32.30 11.41 -27.89
CA ARG A 337 -32.26 12.88 -27.67
C ARG A 337 -30.90 13.33 -27.10
N ARG A 338 -30.28 12.55 -26.22
CA ARG A 338 -28.95 12.84 -25.65
C ARG A 338 -27.84 12.72 -26.71
N GLN A 339 -27.90 11.68 -27.54
CA GLN A 339 -26.96 11.50 -28.66
C GLN A 339 -27.10 12.60 -29.73
N ARG A 340 -28.33 13.08 -30.00
CA ARG A 340 -28.53 14.27 -30.88
C ARG A 340 -27.95 15.54 -30.27
N LYS A 341 -28.12 15.76 -28.96
CA LYS A 341 -27.51 16.91 -28.26
C LYS A 341 -25.99 16.85 -28.26
N GLU A 342 -25.39 15.69 -28.03
CA GLU A 342 -23.93 15.50 -28.09
C GLU A 342 -23.37 15.67 -29.51
N LYS A 343 -24.10 15.20 -30.53
CA LYS A 343 -23.71 15.44 -31.94
C LYS A 343 -23.83 16.91 -32.32
N LEU A 344 -24.88 17.61 -31.87
CA LEU A 344 -25.01 19.06 -32.08
C LEU A 344 -23.96 19.85 -31.30
N ALA A 345 -23.57 19.41 -30.09
CA ALA A 345 -22.49 20.04 -29.33
C ALA A 345 -21.13 19.83 -30.00
N LYS A 346 -20.82 18.60 -30.45
CA LYS A 346 -19.59 18.32 -31.20
C LYS A 346 -19.53 19.04 -32.55
N MET A 347 -20.67 19.30 -33.18
CA MET A 347 -20.72 20.13 -34.40
C MET A 347 -20.65 21.63 -34.10
N LYS A 348 -21.12 22.10 -32.94
CA LYS A 348 -21.02 23.50 -32.51
C LYS A 348 -19.61 23.92 -32.05
N TYR A 349 -18.77 22.97 -31.66
CA TYR A 349 -17.39 23.22 -31.18
C TYR A 349 -16.34 22.53 -32.07
N LYS A 350 -16.66 22.27 -33.34
CA LYS A 350 -15.76 21.56 -34.26
C LYS A 350 -14.63 22.44 -34.79
N ASP A 351 -14.84 23.76 -34.83
CA ASP A 351 -13.94 24.71 -35.48
C ASP A 351 -13.36 25.76 -34.51
N GLN A 352 -13.34 25.49 -33.20
CA GLN A 352 -12.70 26.37 -32.23
C GLN A 352 -11.26 25.90 -32.01
N THR A 353 -10.33 26.47 -32.77
CA THR A 353 -8.88 26.30 -32.59
C THR A 353 -8.42 26.92 -31.27
N ASP A 354 -7.36 26.35 -30.66
CA ASP A 354 -6.83 26.75 -29.35
C ASP A 354 -6.53 28.26 -29.22
N ASP A 355 -6.28 28.95 -30.33
CA ASP A 355 -6.02 30.39 -30.38
C ASP A 355 -7.22 31.26 -29.95
N ASP A 356 -8.46 30.85 -30.22
CA ASP A 356 -9.67 31.60 -29.82
C ASP A 356 -9.94 31.51 -28.31
N LEU A 357 -9.52 30.42 -27.69
CA LEU A 357 -9.68 30.17 -26.26
C LEU A 357 -8.72 31.04 -25.44
N GLU A 358 -7.56 31.37 -26.00
CA GLU A 358 -6.56 32.25 -25.41
C GLU A 358 -6.96 33.73 -25.53
N LEU A 359 -7.53 34.12 -26.68
CA LEU A 359 -8.09 35.46 -26.88
C LEU A 359 -9.31 35.74 -25.97
N HIS A 360 -10.16 34.73 -25.76
CA HIS A 360 -11.30 34.86 -24.85
C HIS A 360 -10.86 34.93 -23.36
N LYS A 361 -9.71 34.33 -23.01
CA LYS A 361 -9.12 34.44 -21.67
C LYS A 361 -8.43 35.78 -21.42
N SER A 362 -7.91 36.42 -22.45
CA SER A 362 -7.29 37.75 -22.36
C SER A 362 -8.34 38.87 -22.28
N LEU A 363 -9.48 38.72 -22.95
CA LEU A 363 -10.61 39.66 -22.93
C LEU A 363 -11.46 39.62 -21.64
N LEU A 364 -11.37 38.56 -20.83
CA LEU A 364 -12.15 38.41 -19.59
C LEU A 364 -11.48 38.98 -18.32
N LYS A 365 -10.41 39.76 -18.45
CA LYS A 365 -9.87 40.53 -17.32
C LYS A 365 -10.75 41.79 -17.13
N PRO A 366 -11.35 42.01 -15.94
CA PRO A 366 -12.15 43.20 -15.72
C PRO A 366 -11.28 44.46 -15.79
N GLN A 367 -11.63 45.37 -16.70
CA GLN A 367 -11.17 46.76 -16.71
C GLN A 367 -11.70 47.46 -15.46
N GLY A 368 -10.79 48.00 -14.63
CA GLY A 368 -11.17 48.90 -13.54
C GLY A 368 -10.37 48.75 -12.25
N GLN A 369 -9.05 48.81 -12.31
CA GLN A 369 -8.24 49.42 -11.24
C GLN A 369 -6.94 49.93 -11.86
N VAL A 370 -6.83 51.25 -11.91
CA VAL A 370 -5.68 51.98 -12.42
C VAL A 370 -4.76 52.29 -11.24
N ASP A 371 -3.46 52.15 -11.48
CA ASP A 371 -2.28 52.61 -10.73
C ASP A 371 -1.80 51.83 -9.49
N LYS A 372 -0.69 51.07 -9.69
CA LYS A 372 0.64 51.29 -9.09
C LYS A 372 1.57 50.08 -9.28
N THR A 373 1.98 49.76 -10.50
CA THR A 373 3.05 48.75 -10.73
C THR A 373 3.85 48.96 -12.03
N GLU A 374 3.98 50.19 -12.53
CA GLU A 374 4.89 50.47 -13.65
C GLU A 374 6.19 51.19 -13.23
N ASN A 375 6.38 51.49 -11.94
CA ASN A 375 7.60 52.17 -11.45
C ASN A 375 8.63 51.26 -10.77
N VAL A 376 8.42 49.93 -10.73
CA VAL A 376 9.34 48.98 -10.07
C VAL A 376 10.17 48.17 -11.07
N GLU A 377 9.76 48.10 -12.35
CA GLU A 377 10.53 47.42 -13.41
C GLU A 377 11.53 48.31 -14.14
N ALA A 378 11.41 49.65 -14.02
CA ALA A 378 12.39 50.59 -14.55
C ALA A 378 13.61 50.74 -13.62
N GLU A 379 13.42 50.74 -12.29
CA GLU A 379 14.52 50.82 -11.32
C GLU A 379 15.34 49.52 -11.24
N LYS A 380 14.70 48.34 -11.37
CA LYS A 380 15.40 47.04 -11.36
C LYS A 380 16.22 46.74 -12.61
N ARG A 381 15.99 47.46 -13.72
CA ARG A 381 16.81 47.34 -14.94
C ARG A 381 18.06 48.22 -14.86
N GLN A 382 18.00 49.35 -14.17
CA GLN A 382 19.15 50.24 -13.96
C GLN A 382 20.12 49.74 -12.86
N GLU A 383 19.64 48.96 -11.88
CA GLU A 383 20.53 48.28 -10.91
C GLU A 383 21.29 47.09 -11.52
N LYS A 384 20.67 46.36 -12.47
CA LYS A 384 21.30 45.20 -13.14
C LYS A 384 22.34 45.57 -14.19
N GLU A 385 22.30 46.78 -14.73
CA GLU A 385 23.38 47.30 -15.60
C GLU A 385 24.57 47.83 -14.78
N LYS A 386 24.33 48.39 -13.58
CA LYS A 386 25.41 48.84 -12.68
C LYS A 386 26.15 47.71 -11.95
N GLU A 387 25.55 46.53 -11.81
CA GLU A 387 26.26 45.33 -11.29
C GLU A 387 27.08 44.60 -12.37
N LYS A 388 26.74 44.76 -13.66
CA LYS A 388 27.48 44.12 -14.76
C LYS A 388 28.75 44.87 -15.15
N GLU A 389 28.87 46.17 -14.87
CA GLU A 389 30.11 46.94 -15.08
C GLU A 389 31.13 46.85 -13.92
N LYS A 390 30.75 46.25 -12.77
CA LYS A 390 31.67 46.08 -11.62
C LYS A 390 32.35 44.71 -11.56
N THR A 391 32.16 43.86 -12.56
CA THR A 391 32.75 42.50 -12.59
C THR A 391 33.64 42.27 -13.81
N GLU A 392 34.32 43.31 -14.30
CA GLU A 392 35.36 43.20 -15.34
C GLU A 392 36.68 43.91 -15.01
N ASN A 393 36.90 44.33 -13.76
CA ASN A 393 38.19 44.91 -13.36
C ASN A 393 38.59 44.51 -11.94
N ARG A 394 39.10 43.28 -11.77
CA ARG A 394 40.18 42.97 -10.81
C ARG A 394 40.68 41.52 -10.95
N GLU A 395 41.59 41.30 -11.89
CA GLU A 395 42.66 40.33 -11.64
C GLU A 395 43.80 41.07 -10.97
N GLU A 396 43.95 40.90 -9.66
CA GLU A 396 45.28 40.90 -9.03
C GLU A 396 45.24 40.15 -7.68
N CYS A 397 46.16 39.19 -7.59
CA CYS A 397 46.53 38.27 -6.52
C CYS A 397 46.28 38.72 -5.07
N VAL A 398 45.40 38.01 -4.34
CA VAL A 398 45.59 37.60 -2.91
C VAL A 398 44.84 36.28 -2.68
N LYS A 399 45.56 35.21 -2.30
CA LYS A 399 44.96 33.94 -1.86
C LYS A 399 44.20 34.13 -0.53
N PRO A 400 42.93 33.72 -0.37
CA PRO A 400 42.32 33.62 0.95
C PRO A 400 42.82 32.35 1.69
N PRO A 401 42.87 32.36 3.04
CA PRO A 401 43.32 31.22 3.85
C PRO A 401 42.29 30.06 3.81
N PRO A 402 42.62 28.85 4.30
CA PRO A 402 41.90 27.63 3.95
C PRO A 402 40.59 27.52 4.74
N LYS A 403 39.47 27.92 4.13
CA LYS A 403 38.11 27.63 4.64
C LYS A 403 37.46 26.36 4.05
N LYS A 404 38.16 25.69 3.12
CA LYS A 404 37.66 24.43 2.53
C LYS A 404 37.82 23.25 3.49
N ALA A 405 38.92 23.18 4.24
CA ALA A 405 39.16 22.09 5.18
C ALA A 405 38.12 22.09 6.31
N GLU A 406 37.85 23.25 6.92
CA GLU A 406 36.84 23.37 8.00
C GLU A 406 35.43 23.00 7.52
N HIS A 407 35.02 23.43 6.33
CA HIS A 407 33.69 23.11 5.78
C HIS A 407 33.58 21.65 5.29
N GLU A 408 34.67 21.06 4.78
CA GLU A 408 34.71 19.64 4.42
C GLU A 408 34.72 18.74 5.66
N GLU A 409 35.40 19.16 6.74
CA GLU A 409 35.41 18.45 8.03
C GLU A 409 34.04 18.52 8.73
N GLU A 410 33.37 19.66 8.74
CA GLU A 410 31.99 19.81 9.26
C GLU A 410 30.98 18.94 8.49
N GLU A 411 31.04 18.93 7.14
CA GLU A 411 30.16 18.07 6.33
C GLU A 411 30.44 16.56 6.56
N GLU A 412 31.70 16.17 6.77
CA GLU A 412 32.06 14.79 7.09
C GLU A 412 31.57 14.35 8.48
N GLU A 413 31.57 15.22 9.48
CA GLU A 413 31.04 14.92 10.81
C GLU A 413 29.51 14.75 10.78
N ASP A 414 28.80 15.67 10.13
CA ASP A 414 27.34 15.58 9.91
C ASP A 414 26.96 14.29 9.18
N ASP A 415 27.75 13.89 8.19
CA ASP A 415 27.52 12.66 7.43
C ASP A 415 27.79 11.39 8.24
N LYS A 416 28.75 11.41 9.18
CA LYS A 416 29.03 10.32 10.12
C LYS A 416 27.87 10.16 11.11
N GLU A 417 27.37 11.25 11.68
CA GLU A 417 26.24 11.22 12.61
C GLU A 417 24.98 10.65 11.93
N ALA A 418 24.65 11.15 10.75
CA ALA A 418 23.54 10.63 9.96
C ALA A 418 23.71 9.14 9.58
N SER A 419 24.94 8.68 9.30
CA SER A 419 25.21 7.27 9.02
C SER A 419 25.00 6.38 10.25
N ALA A 420 25.36 6.87 11.44
CA ALA A 420 25.15 6.16 12.70
C ALA A 420 23.65 6.05 13.06
N GLU A 421 22.88 7.12 12.86
CA GLU A 421 21.42 7.10 13.01
C GLU A 421 20.75 6.10 12.06
N GLU A 422 21.19 6.08 10.79
CA GLU A 422 20.72 5.11 9.79
C GLU A 422 21.02 3.67 10.23
N ALA A 423 22.24 3.40 10.70
CA ALA A 423 22.62 2.08 11.20
C ALA A 423 21.77 1.65 12.41
N GLY A 424 21.49 2.57 13.33
CA GLY A 424 20.60 2.33 14.48
C GLY A 424 19.19 1.97 14.03
N LEU A 425 18.61 2.75 13.10
CA LEU A 425 17.28 2.46 12.54
C LEU A 425 17.22 1.09 11.86
N LEU A 426 18.24 0.74 11.07
CA LEU A 426 18.32 -0.55 10.38
C LEU A 426 18.45 -1.73 11.35
N SER A 427 19.20 -1.56 12.45
CA SER A 427 19.38 -2.61 13.47
C SER A 427 18.06 -3.02 14.14
N SER A 428 17.09 -2.11 14.14
CA SER A 428 15.77 -2.36 14.72
C SER A 428 14.75 -2.99 13.76
N LEU A 429 15.14 -3.18 12.50
CA LEU A 429 14.35 -3.88 11.50
C LEU A 429 14.80 -5.34 11.42
N THR A 430 13.84 -6.26 11.50
CA THR A 430 14.10 -7.71 11.32
C THR A 430 13.35 -8.28 10.13
N ALA A 431 14.01 -9.19 9.42
CA ALA A 431 13.41 -10.00 8.35
C ALA A 431 12.87 -11.35 8.85
N GLN A 432 13.20 -11.72 10.10
CA GLN A 432 12.86 -12.98 10.74
C GLN A 432 12.35 -12.72 12.17
N PRO A 433 11.10 -12.22 12.32
CA PRO A 433 10.54 -12.00 13.65
C PRO A 433 10.35 -13.34 14.38
N LEU A 434 10.78 -13.39 15.64
CA LEU A 434 10.51 -14.45 16.60
C LEU A 434 9.12 -14.27 17.22
N ASP A 435 8.60 -15.33 17.84
CA ASP A 435 7.25 -15.31 18.42
C ASP A 435 7.14 -14.45 19.69
N LEU A 436 8.28 -14.22 20.38
CA LEU A 436 8.37 -13.37 21.56
C LEU A 436 8.62 -11.89 21.24
N ASP A 437 8.77 -11.54 19.96
CA ASP A 437 9.10 -10.17 19.56
C ASP A 437 7.86 -9.26 19.57
N THR A 438 8.04 -8.05 20.09
CA THR A 438 7.02 -7.01 20.04
C THR A 438 7.16 -6.22 18.75
N LEU A 439 6.37 -6.59 17.75
CA LEU A 439 6.35 -5.94 16.45
C LEU A 439 5.44 -4.70 16.47
N LEU A 440 5.99 -3.57 16.02
CA LEU A 440 5.28 -2.29 15.91
C LEU A 440 4.57 -2.16 14.56
N PHE A 441 5.33 -2.29 13.46
CA PHE A 441 4.79 -2.20 12.11
C PHE A 441 5.59 -3.03 11.10
N ALA A 442 4.96 -3.33 9.96
CA ALA A 442 5.58 -4.00 8.83
C ALA A 442 5.97 -2.99 7.75
N VAL A 443 7.04 -3.26 7.02
CA VAL A 443 7.55 -2.45 5.91
C VAL A 443 7.75 -3.33 4.68
N PRO A 444 7.10 -3.04 3.54
CA PRO A 444 7.30 -3.79 2.32
C PRO A 444 8.59 -3.35 1.63
N VAL A 445 9.45 -4.31 1.31
CA VAL A 445 10.74 -4.09 0.64
C VAL A 445 10.74 -4.81 -0.71
N VAL A 446 11.09 -4.09 -1.78
CA VAL A 446 11.24 -4.65 -3.12
C VAL A 446 12.72 -4.62 -3.49
N ALA A 447 13.33 -5.80 -3.56
CA ALA A 447 14.78 -5.96 -3.70
C ALA A 447 15.11 -7.06 -4.72
N PRO A 448 16.36 -7.13 -5.21
CA PRO A 448 16.86 -8.32 -5.87
C PRO A 448 16.58 -9.59 -5.06
N TYR A 449 16.19 -10.69 -5.72
CA TYR A 449 15.76 -11.89 -4.98
C TYR A 449 16.90 -12.50 -4.15
N SER A 450 18.16 -12.32 -4.55
CA SER A 450 19.33 -12.72 -3.77
C SER A 450 19.44 -11.98 -2.44
N ALA A 451 19.12 -10.67 -2.41
CA ALA A 451 19.15 -9.87 -1.18
C ALA A 451 18.08 -10.32 -0.18
N LEU A 452 16.98 -10.90 -0.67
CA LEU A 452 15.88 -11.40 0.17
C LEU A 452 16.13 -12.81 0.73
N ALA A 453 17.33 -13.36 0.59
CA ALA A 453 17.69 -14.70 1.07
C ALA A 453 17.48 -14.90 2.59
N GLY A 454 17.54 -13.83 3.39
CA GLY A 454 17.27 -13.89 4.84
C GLY A 454 15.80 -13.73 5.24
N TYR A 455 14.91 -13.36 4.31
CA TYR A 455 13.55 -12.96 4.67
C TYR A 455 12.62 -14.16 4.87
N LYS A 456 11.91 -14.18 6.01
CA LYS A 456 10.86 -15.17 6.30
C LYS A 456 9.72 -15.06 5.29
N TYR A 457 9.22 -13.84 5.09
CA TYR A 457 8.16 -13.54 4.12
C TYR A 457 8.76 -12.97 2.85
N ARG A 458 8.90 -13.80 1.82
CA ARG A 458 9.39 -13.38 0.51
C ARG A 458 8.72 -14.10 -0.66
N VAL A 459 8.66 -13.42 -1.80
CA VAL A 459 8.14 -13.96 -3.06
C VAL A 459 9.06 -13.56 -4.21
N LYS A 460 9.27 -14.47 -5.17
CA LYS A 460 10.06 -14.20 -6.38
C LYS A 460 9.20 -13.49 -7.43
N ILE A 461 9.78 -12.48 -8.06
CA ILE A 461 9.15 -11.68 -9.12
C ILE A 461 10.04 -11.67 -10.35
N THR A 462 9.43 -11.96 -11.49
CA THR A 462 10.08 -11.93 -12.80
C THR A 462 9.26 -11.07 -13.77
N PRO A 463 9.85 -10.65 -14.91
CA PRO A 463 9.08 -10.03 -15.99
C PRO A 463 7.90 -10.91 -16.42
N GLY A 464 6.76 -10.29 -16.74
CA GLY A 464 5.55 -11.00 -17.13
C GLY A 464 4.40 -10.09 -17.52
N ILE A 465 3.16 -10.60 -17.58
CA ILE A 465 2.00 -9.84 -18.09
C ILE A 465 1.13 -9.29 -16.93
N GLY A 466 1.43 -9.65 -15.68
CA GLY A 466 0.62 -9.29 -14.53
C GLY A 466 0.73 -7.81 -14.13
N LYS A 467 -0.38 -7.25 -13.65
CA LYS A 467 -0.40 -5.90 -13.07
C LYS A 467 0.21 -5.92 -11.66
N ARG A 468 1.11 -4.98 -11.37
CA ARG A 468 1.82 -4.86 -10.09
C ARG A 468 0.92 -4.81 -8.85
N GLY A 469 -0.23 -4.14 -8.92
CA GLY A 469 -1.21 -4.12 -7.82
C GLY A 469 -1.84 -5.48 -7.54
N LYS A 470 -2.21 -6.25 -8.59
CA LYS A 470 -2.73 -7.61 -8.43
C LYS A 470 -1.66 -8.54 -7.87
N ALA A 471 -0.44 -8.41 -8.37
CA ALA A 471 0.71 -9.16 -7.90
C ALA A 471 0.96 -8.92 -6.40
N THR A 472 1.03 -7.65 -5.98
CA THR A 472 1.21 -7.26 -4.57
C THR A 472 0.16 -7.89 -3.67
N LYS A 473 -1.13 -7.79 -4.06
CA LYS A 473 -2.24 -8.39 -3.30
C LYS A 473 -2.08 -9.91 -3.15
N SER A 474 -1.75 -10.61 -4.23
CA SER A 474 -1.51 -12.06 -4.19
C SER A 474 -0.31 -12.44 -3.31
N ALA A 475 0.76 -11.65 -3.30
CA ALA A 475 1.91 -11.90 -2.42
C ALA A 475 1.55 -11.67 -0.94
N ILE A 476 0.86 -10.58 -0.62
CA ILE A 476 0.43 -10.28 0.75
C ILE A 476 -0.54 -11.37 1.25
N GLU A 477 -1.48 -11.79 0.42
CA GLU A 477 -2.40 -12.88 0.77
C GLU A 477 -1.63 -14.17 1.09
N LEU A 478 -0.62 -14.52 0.30
CA LEU A 478 0.25 -15.67 0.56
C LEU A 478 0.96 -15.55 1.92
N PHE A 479 1.50 -14.38 2.26
CA PHE A 479 2.17 -14.17 3.54
C PHE A 479 1.22 -14.31 4.73
N THR A 480 -0.05 -13.95 4.58
CA THR A 480 -1.04 -14.11 5.66
C THR A 480 -1.49 -15.55 5.91
N ARG A 481 -1.20 -16.47 4.97
CA ARG A 481 -1.49 -17.92 5.15
C ARG A 481 -0.46 -18.60 6.04
N GLN A 482 0.76 -18.10 6.09
CA GLN A 482 1.86 -18.60 6.91
C GLN A 482 1.80 -17.89 8.29
N LYS A 483 1.06 -18.48 9.24
CA LYS A 483 0.45 -17.77 10.38
C LYS A 483 1.35 -17.55 11.61
N THR A 484 1.24 -16.32 12.13
CA THR A 484 1.06 -15.93 13.54
C THR A 484 0.03 -14.78 13.54
N ASP A 485 -0.98 -14.75 14.41
CA ASP A 485 -2.13 -13.82 14.29
C ASP A 485 -1.71 -12.34 14.29
N ARG A 486 -0.70 -11.98 15.11
CA ARG A 486 -0.13 -10.63 15.18
C ARG A 486 0.63 -10.22 13.91
N GLN A 487 1.49 -11.10 13.39
CA GLN A 487 2.26 -10.86 12.16
C GLN A 487 1.31 -10.67 10.96
N ALA A 488 0.26 -11.48 10.87
CA ALA A 488 -0.73 -11.39 9.82
C ALA A 488 -1.53 -10.07 9.83
N ALA A 489 -1.85 -9.53 11.00
CA ALA A 489 -2.53 -8.22 11.11
C ALA A 489 -1.67 -7.08 10.58
N LEU A 490 -0.38 -7.04 10.96
CA LEU A 490 0.58 -6.05 10.47
C LEU A 490 0.81 -6.16 8.96
N ILE A 491 0.95 -7.38 8.44
CA ILE A 491 1.08 -7.62 6.99
C ILE A 491 -0.18 -7.16 6.25
N LYS A 492 -1.38 -7.41 6.78
CA LYS A 492 -2.65 -6.96 6.15
C LYS A 492 -2.78 -5.45 6.12
N SER A 493 -2.24 -4.75 7.11
CA SER A 493 -2.23 -3.27 7.14
C SER A 493 -1.54 -2.68 5.90
N LEU A 494 -0.60 -3.41 5.29
CA LEU A 494 0.08 -3.01 4.06
C LEU A 494 -0.81 -3.04 2.82
N LEU A 495 -1.95 -3.75 2.83
CA LEU A 495 -2.90 -3.71 1.70
C LEU A 495 -3.56 -2.34 1.54
N SER A 496 -3.65 -1.58 2.63
CA SER A 496 -4.16 -0.21 2.64
C SER A 496 -3.12 0.81 2.18
N ASP A 497 -1.84 0.44 2.17
CA ASP A 497 -0.74 1.30 1.74
C ASP A 497 -0.26 0.90 0.34
N ASP A 498 -0.33 1.83 -0.62
CA ASP A 498 0.10 1.57 -2.01
C ASP A 498 1.64 1.54 -2.16
N SER A 499 2.38 1.70 -1.06
CA SER A 499 3.85 1.72 -1.03
C SER A 499 4.50 0.48 -1.68
N ALA A 500 4.00 -0.72 -1.37
CA ALA A 500 4.50 -1.98 -1.92
C ALA A 500 4.29 -2.07 -3.44
N SER A 501 3.08 -1.72 -3.90
CA SER A 501 2.69 -1.78 -5.30
C SER A 501 3.39 -0.71 -6.15
N ARG A 502 3.65 0.46 -5.55
CA ARG A 502 4.37 1.58 -6.18
C ARG A 502 5.83 1.26 -6.46
N ASN A 503 6.48 0.53 -5.56
CA ASN A 503 7.90 0.18 -5.70
C ASN A 503 8.13 -0.98 -6.67
N LEU A 504 7.13 -1.81 -6.96
CA LEU A 504 7.26 -2.89 -7.95
C LEU A 504 7.42 -2.37 -9.39
N PRO A 505 8.25 -3.04 -10.21
CA PRO A 505 8.25 -2.86 -11.66
C PRO A 505 6.85 -3.08 -12.26
N THR A 506 6.61 -2.54 -13.45
CA THR A 506 5.42 -2.84 -14.26
C THR A 506 5.51 -4.26 -14.83
N LYS A 507 4.40 -4.84 -15.32
CA LYS A 507 4.41 -6.11 -16.08
C LYS A 507 5.19 -7.23 -15.35
N VAL A 508 4.61 -7.70 -14.25
CA VAL A 508 5.27 -8.64 -13.32
C VAL A 508 4.57 -9.99 -13.29
N ARG A 509 5.34 -11.05 -13.09
CA ARG A 509 4.88 -12.40 -12.75
C ARG A 509 5.42 -12.75 -11.37
N ILE A 510 4.53 -13.26 -10.52
CA ILE A 510 4.89 -13.79 -9.22
C ILE A 510 5.10 -15.29 -9.31
N SER A 511 6.15 -15.77 -8.65
CA SER A 511 6.41 -17.18 -8.39
C SER A 511 6.70 -17.36 -6.90
N ALA A 512 5.99 -18.29 -6.27
CA ALA A 512 6.32 -18.79 -4.94
C ALA A 512 6.03 -20.28 -4.89
N PRO A 513 6.85 -21.10 -4.18
CA PRO A 513 6.63 -22.55 -4.09
C PRO A 513 5.22 -22.92 -3.60
N GLN A 514 4.60 -22.06 -2.80
CA GLN A 514 3.27 -22.27 -2.22
C GLN A 514 2.16 -21.40 -2.86
N LEU A 515 2.40 -20.72 -3.98
CA LEU A 515 1.44 -19.78 -4.58
C LEU A 515 0.13 -20.44 -5.06
N HIS A 516 0.19 -21.74 -5.37
CA HIS A 516 -0.92 -22.52 -5.92
C HIS A 516 -1.37 -23.67 -5.01
N ALA A 517 -0.77 -23.81 -3.82
CA ALA A 517 -1.26 -24.74 -2.82
C ALA A 517 -2.62 -24.23 -2.32
N LYS A 518 -3.68 -25.01 -2.59
CA LYS A 518 -5.05 -24.70 -2.21
C LYS A 518 -5.25 -24.85 -0.71
#